data_AF-A0A8B4BR56-F1
#
_entry.id   AF-A0A8B4BR56-F1
#
_cell.length_a   1.000
_cell.length_b   1.000
_cell.length_c   1.000
_cell.angle_alpha   90.00
_cell.angle_beta   90.00
_cell.angle_gamma   90.00
#
_symmetry.space_group_name_H-M   'P 1'
#
loop_
_entity.id
_entity.type
_entity.pdbx_description
1 polymer ?
#
loop_
_entity_poly.entity_id
_entity_poly.type
_entity_poly.pdbx_seq_one_letter_code
_entity_poly.pdbx_strand_id
1 'polypeptide(L)'
;MKVYGPVVDEETRCIHYASPLDVVAIRFKCCGKYYPCYKCHEEEEAHPAERWEKREWDTKAVLCGVCKHEMAIREYMGASACPHCGAPFNPGCAAHYPLYFQIGQDKPARQKFSP
;
A
#
# COMPACT_ATOMS: atom_id res chain seq x y z
N MET A 1 12.76 -2.48 8.71
CA MET A 1 12.02 -3.18 7.63
C MET A 1 12.64 -2.81 6.30
N LYS A 2 12.81 -3.75 5.36
CA LYS A 2 13.37 -3.44 4.04
C LYS A 2 12.25 -3.18 3.03
N VAL A 3 12.37 -2.09 2.27
CA VAL A 3 11.52 -1.74 1.13
C VAL A 3 12.36 -1.91 -0.13
N TYR A 4 11.83 -2.61 -1.12
CA TYR A 4 12.53 -2.99 -2.35
C TYR A 4 12.11 -2.11 -3.52
N GLY A 5 12.90 -2.14 -4.60
CA GLY A 5 12.72 -1.31 -5.77
C GLY A 5 13.44 0.04 -5.69
N PRO A 6 13.33 0.85 -6.75
CA PRO A 6 14.01 2.15 -6.87
C PRO A 6 13.34 3.23 -6.00
N VAL A 7 13.51 3.12 -4.67
CA VAL A 7 13.07 4.12 -3.71
C VAL A 7 13.88 5.41 -3.82
N VAL A 8 13.24 6.56 -3.65
CA VAL A 8 13.88 7.88 -3.76
C VAL A 8 14.06 8.57 -2.41
N ASP A 9 13.45 8.03 -1.36
CA ASP A 9 13.57 8.50 0.01
C ASP A 9 13.26 7.39 1.02
N GLU A 10 13.38 7.74 2.30
CA GLU A 10 13.02 6.86 3.41
C GLU A 10 11.51 6.73 3.60
N GLU A 11 10.67 7.56 2.97
CA GLU A 11 9.21 7.57 3.13
C GLU A 11 8.49 6.70 2.10
N THR A 12 9.19 5.72 1.51
CA THR A 12 8.68 4.73 0.55
C THR A 12 8.32 5.28 -0.83
N ARG A 13 8.62 6.54 -1.15
CA ARG A 13 8.40 7.06 -2.50
C ARG A 13 9.33 6.37 -3.49
N CYS A 14 8.91 6.24 -4.73
CA CYS A 14 9.70 5.59 -5.79
C CYS A 14 9.77 6.43 -7.06
N ILE A 15 10.62 6.05 -8.01
CA ILE A 15 10.75 6.77 -9.29
C ILE A 15 9.45 6.80 -10.10
N HIS A 16 8.51 5.87 -9.87
CA HIS A 16 7.23 5.84 -10.59
C HIS A 16 6.17 6.76 -9.96
N TYR A 17 6.19 6.90 -8.63
CA TYR A 17 5.24 7.67 -7.83
C TYR A 17 5.97 8.32 -6.65
N ALA A 18 6.12 9.64 -6.68
CA ALA A 18 6.89 10.41 -5.71
C ALA A 18 6.19 11.71 -5.26
N SER A 19 4.85 11.76 -5.33
CA SER A 19 4.14 12.87 -4.69
C SER A 19 4.33 12.81 -3.17
N PRO A 20 4.14 13.93 -2.45
CA PRO A 20 4.19 13.93 -0.99
C PRO A 20 3.23 12.94 -0.32
N LEU A 21 2.19 12.49 -1.04
CA LEU A 21 1.16 11.54 -0.56
C LEU A 21 1.47 10.07 -0.84
N ASP A 22 2.51 9.76 -1.63
CA ASP A 22 2.91 8.40 -2.01
C ASP A 22 3.77 7.74 -0.93
N VAL A 23 3.24 7.72 0.30
CA VAL A 23 3.95 7.33 1.52
C VAL A 23 3.55 5.94 2.03
N VAL A 24 3.19 5.04 1.12
CA VAL A 24 2.84 3.66 1.47
C VAL A 24 3.66 2.66 0.66
N ALA A 25 4.08 1.59 1.30
CA ALA A 25 4.57 0.38 0.63
C ALA A 25 3.63 -0.79 0.91
N ILE A 26 3.41 -1.63 -0.10
CA ILE A 26 2.54 -2.81 -0.04
C ILE A 26 3.41 -4.05 0.10
N ARG A 27 3.05 -4.94 1.02
CA ARG A 27 3.60 -6.29 1.11
C ARG A 27 2.92 -7.17 0.08
N PHE A 28 3.67 -7.66 -0.89
CA PHE A 28 3.13 -8.51 -1.94
C PHE A 28 2.91 -9.92 -1.41
N LYS A 29 1.75 -10.52 -1.73
CA LYS A 29 1.38 -11.86 -1.23
C LYS A 29 2.36 -12.94 -1.70
N CYS A 30 2.76 -12.87 -2.97
CA CYS A 30 3.60 -13.86 -3.64
C CYS A 30 4.98 -14.05 -2.98
N CYS A 31 5.60 -12.96 -2.50
CA CYS A 31 6.99 -12.99 -2.01
C CYS A 31 7.17 -12.43 -0.59
N GLY A 32 6.14 -11.82 -0.01
CA GLY A 32 6.19 -11.24 1.33
C GLY A 32 7.11 -10.01 1.47
N LYS A 33 7.60 -9.45 0.36
CA LYS A 33 8.45 -8.24 0.32
C LYS A 33 7.59 -6.97 0.20
N TYR A 34 8.10 -5.87 0.75
CA TYR A 34 7.49 -4.55 0.64
C TYR A 34 7.99 -3.80 -0.60
N TYR A 35 7.08 -3.30 -1.43
CA TYR A 35 7.37 -2.40 -2.55
C TYR A 35 6.50 -1.14 -2.49
N PRO A 36 7.01 0.02 -2.93
CA PRO A 36 6.21 1.25 -3.07
C PRO A 36 5.00 1.10 -4.00
N CYS A 37 5.15 0.35 -5.09
CA CYS A 37 4.09 0.17 -6.08
C CYS A 37 4.26 -1.13 -6.88
N TYR A 38 3.25 -1.47 -7.69
CA TYR A 38 3.25 -2.64 -8.57
C TYR A 38 4.37 -2.62 -9.61
N LYS A 39 4.72 -1.46 -10.18
CA LYS A 39 5.81 -1.36 -11.16
C LYS A 39 7.17 -1.70 -10.55
N CYS A 40 7.43 -1.21 -9.33
CA CYS A 40 8.63 -1.59 -8.58
C CYS A 40 8.71 -3.10 -8.35
N HIS A 41 7.59 -3.77 -8.11
CA HIS A 41 7.58 -5.23 -7.99
C HIS A 41 7.83 -5.90 -9.35
N GLU A 42 7.14 -5.50 -10.41
CA GLU A 42 7.29 -6.07 -11.76
C GLU A 42 8.71 -5.92 -12.31
N GLU A 43 9.42 -4.85 -11.96
CA GLU A 43 10.82 -4.62 -12.37
C GLU A 43 11.82 -5.47 -11.59
N GLU A 44 11.53 -5.77 -10.32
CA GLU A 44 12.47 -6.45 -9.40
C GLU A 44 12.23 -7.97 -9.28
N GLU A 45 11.07 -8.46 -9.73
CA GLU A 45 10.64 -9.83 -9.52
C GLU A 45 10.32 -10.55 -10.82
N ALA A 46 10.82 -11.78 -10.96
CA ALA A 46 10.59 -12.63 -12.13
C ALA A 46 9.24 -13.38 -12.11
N HIS A 47 8.32 -13.00 -11.22
CA HIS A 47 7.04 -13.67 -11.00
C HIS A 47 5.90 -12.66 -10.91
N PRO A 48 4.67 -13.03 -11.32
CA PRO A 48 3.55 -12.12 -11.27
C PRO A 48 3.12 -11.85 -9.82
N ALA A 49 2.54 -10.67 -9.60
CA ALA A 49 1.95 -10.32 -8.31
C ALA A 49 0.73 -11.21 -8.00
N GLU A 50 0.66 -11.70 -6.77
CA GLU A 50 -0.54 -12.34 -6.24
C GLU A 50 -1.38 -11.37 -5.42
N ARG A 51 -2.70 -11.58 -5.44
CA ARG A 51 -3.66 -10.74 -4.73
C ARG A 51 -4.04 -11.36 -3.38
N TRP A 52 -4.08 -10.54 -2.35
CA TRP A 52 -4.65 -10.93 -1.06
C TRP A 52 -6.16 -11.13 -1.18
N GLU A 53 -6.65 -12.29 -0.75
CA GLU A 53 -8.06 -12.63 -0.74
C GLU A 53 -8.78 -11.83 0.36
N LYS A 54 -10.10 -11.64 0.21
CA LYS A 54 -10.91 -10.87 1.18
C LYS A 54 -10.79 -11.41 2.62
N ARG A 55 -10.70 -12.74 2.77
CA ARG A 55 -10.51 -13.40 4.09
C ARG A 55 -9.15 -13.10 4.74
N GLU A 56 -8.19 -12.58 3.98
CA GLU A 56 -6.83 -12.27 4.43
C GLU A 56 -6.66 -10.77 4.74
N TRP A 57 -7.71 -9.95 4.66
CA TRP A 57 -7.59 -8.49 4.79
C TRP A 57 -7.26 -7.98 6.20
N ASP A 58 -7.29 -8.85 7.21
CA ASP A 58 -6.76 -8.55 8.55
C ASP A 58 -5.21 -8.68 8.59
N THR A 59 -4.57 -9.12 7.51
CA THR A 59 -3.11 -9.21 7.41
C THR A 59 -2.46 -7.83 7.38
N LYS A 60 -1.43 -7.65 8.21
CA LYS A 60 -0.53 -6.49 8.16
C LYS A 60 0.33 -6.53 6.89
N ALA A 61 -0.10 -5.79 5.87
CA ALA A 61 0.51 -5.82 4.54
C ALA A 61 0.65 -4.42 3.92
N VAL A 62 0.43 -3.37 4.70
CA VAL A 62 0.62 -1.99 4.25
C VAL A 62 1.50 -1.25 5.25
N LEU A 63 2.61 -0.72 4.78
CA LEU A 63 3.57 0.03 5.60
C LEU A 63 3.39 1.52 5.36
N CYS A 64 3.21 2.31 6.42
CA CYS A 64 3.34 3.76 6.35
C CYS A 64 4.84 4.13 6.26
N GLY A 65 5.24 4.80 5.19
CA GLY A 65 6.61 5.26 4.99
C GLY A 65 7.07 6.30 6.00
N VAL A 66 6.16 7.13 6.51
CA VAL A 66 6.47 8.22 7.47
C VAL A 66 6.78 7.67 8.87
N CYS A 67 5.90 6.85 9.44
CA CYS A 67 6.03 6.39 10.83
C CYS A 67 6.37 4.90 10.98
N LYS A 68 6.52 4.17 9.87
CA LYS A 68 6.80 2.72 9.82
C LYS A 68 5.74 1.83 10.44
N HIS A 69 4.55 2.36 10.73
CA HIS A 69 3.43 1.56 11.20
C HIS A 69 2.94 0.60 10.09
N GLU A 70 2.83 -0.69 10.43
CA GLU A 70 2.21 -1.71 9.58
C GLU A 70 0.72 -1.81 9.88
N MET A 71 -0.09 -1.49 8.88
CA MET A 71 -1.55 -1.52 8.92
C MET A 71 -2.09 -2.80 8.30
N ALA A 72 -3.24 -3.25 8.79
CA ALA A 72 -4.02 -4.27 8.11
C ALA A 72 -4.53 -3.75 6.75
N ILE A 73 -4.68 -4.63 5.76
CA ILE A 73 -5.21 -4.24 4.43
C ILE A 73 -6.55 -3.50 4.58
N ARG A 74 -7.47 -4.04 5.38
CA ARG A 74 -8.78 -3.42 5.61
C ARG A 74 -8.71 -2.02 6.22
N GLU A 75 -7.72 -1.78 7.07
CA GLU A 75 -7.53 -0.51 7.78
C GLU A 75 -7.05 0.55 6.80
N TYR A 76 -6.02 0.23 6.02
CA TYR A 76 -5.54 1.08 4.93
C TYR A 76 -6.64 1.38 3.90
N MET A 77 -7.39 0.36 3.47
CA MET A 77 -8.46 0.53 2.49
C MET A 77 -9.59 1.46 2.97
N GLY A 78 -9.84 1.50 4.28
CA GLY A 78 -10.84 2.34 4.92
C GLY A 78 -10.36 3.74 5.32
N ALA A 79 -9.06 4.04 5.21
CA ALA A 79 -8.47 5.27 5.72
C ALA A 79 -8.08 6.27 4.61
N SER A 80 -8.11 7.56 4.94
CA SER A 80 -7.53 8.65 4.12
C SER A 80 -6.14 9.09 4.59
N ALA A 81 -5.72 8.64 5.77
CA ALA A 81 -4.44 8.97 6.39
C ALA A 81 -3.97 7.81 7.28
N CYS A 82 -2.69 7.82 7.66
CA CYS A 82 -2.16 6.83 8.58
C CYS A 82 -2.86 6.97 9.95
N PRO A 83 -3.44 5.89 10.50
CA PRO A 83 -4.13 5.93 11.78
C PRO A 83 -3.17 6.16 12.96
N HIS A 84 -1.87 5.93 12.76
CA HIS A 84 -0.84 6.12 13.78
C HIS A 84 -0.25 7.54 13.80
N CYS A 85 0.07 8.13 12.64
CA CYS A 85 0.74 9.45 12.58
C CYS A 85 -0.02 10.55 11.85
N GLY A 86 -1.18 10.26 11.27
CA GLY A 86 -1.98 11.24 10.53
C GLY A 86 -1.43 11.62 9.15
N ALA A 87 -0.33 11.02 8.69
CA ALA A 87 0.21 11.29 7.36
C ALA A 87 -0.85 10.98 6.27
N PRO A 88 -1.16 11.92 5.37
CA PRO A 88 -2.20 11.75 4.37
C PRO A 88 -1.78 10.72 3.30
N PHE A 89 -2.73 9.90 2.85
CA PHE A 89 -2.52 8.94 1.78
C PHE A 89 -3.02 9.46 0.44
N ASN A 90 -2.32 9.09 -0.63
CA ASN A 90 -2.76 9.41 -1.97
C ASN A 90 -4.11 8.71 -2.28
N PRO A 91 -5.20 9.45 -2.57
CA PRO A 91 -6.48 8.84 -2.94
C PRO A 91 -6.39 8.07 -4.27
N GLY A 92 -5.46 8.45 -5.16
CA GLY A 92 -5.20 7.78 -6.43
C GLY A 92 -4.74 6.33 -6.27
N CYS A 93 -4.11 5.96 -5.15
CA CYS A 93 -3.73 4.56 -4.87
C CYS A 93 -4.94 3.61 -4.90
N ALA A 94 -6.16 4.12 -4.63
CA ALA A 94 -7.38 3.34 -4.64
C ALA A 94 -7.72 2.75 -6.03
N ALA A 95 -7.17 3.31 -7.10
CA ALA A 95 -7.31 2.79 -8.46
C ALA A 95 -6.48 1.51 -8.68
N HIS A 96 -5.40 1.33 -7.91
CA HIS A 96 -4.50 0.19 -8.01
C HIS A 96 -4.84 -0.97 -7.07
N TYR A 97 -5.84 -0.81 -6.19
CA TYR A 97 -6.25 -1.87 -5.26
C TYR A 97 -6.50 -3.24 -5.92
N PRO A 98 -7.13 -3.33 -7.11
CA PRO A 98 -7.33 -4.62 -7.78
C PRO A 98 -6.04 -5.35 -8.18
N LEU A 99 -4.88 -4.67 -8.17
CA LEU A 99 -3.56 -5.28 -8.43
C LEU A 99 -2.99 -5.98 -7.19
N TYR A 100 -3.38 -5.55 -5.98
CA TYR A 100 -2.85 -6.07 -4.71
C TYR A 100 -3.87 -6.93 -3.94
N PHE A 101 -5.15 -6.62 -4.09
CA PHE A 101 -6.23 -7.13 -3.26
C PHE A 101 -7.38 -7.64 -4.12
N GLN A 102 -8.02 -8.73 -3.70
CA GLN A 102 -9.23 -9.23 -4.34
C GLN A 102 -10.40 -8.32 -3.99
N ILE A 103 -10.72 -7.38 -4.88
CA ILE A 103 -11.86 -6.48 -4.73
C ILE A 103 -13.12 -7.12 -5.32
N GLY A 104 -14.14 -7.34 -4.49
CA GLY A 104 -15.51 -7.67 -4.92
C GLY A 104 -16.34 -6.39 -5.14
N GLN A 105 -17.68 -6.50 -5.21
CA GLN A 105 -18.56 -5.32 -5.24
C GLN A 105 -18.55 -4.51 -3.91
N ASP A 106 -17.96 -5.07 -2.84
CA ASP A 106 -17.94 -4.49 -1.48
C ASP A 106 -16.63 -3.76 -1.18
N LYS A 107 -16.28 -2.70 -1.91
CA LYS A 107 -15.13 -1.85 -1.51
C LYS A 107 -15.47 -1.16 -0.18
N PRO A 108 -14.61 -1.22 0.86
CA PRO A 108 -14.81 -0.43 2.07
C PRO A 108 -14.95 1.04 1.69
N ALA A 109 -16.01 1.70 2.14
CA ALA A 109 -16.13 3.14 1.99
C ALA A 109 -14.93 3.77 2.73
N ARG A 110 -14.14 4.58 2.01
CA ARG A 110 -13.11 5.38 2.67
C ARG A 110 -13.81 6.32 3.64
N GLN A 111 -13.42 6.27 4.91
CA GLN A 111 -13.91 7.22 5.89
C GLN A 111 -13.41 8.60 5.48
N LYS A 112 -14.35 9.50 5.18
CA LYS A 112 -14.04 10.92 5.00
C LYS A 112 -13.88 11.49 6.40
N PHE A 113 -12.64 11.68 6.84
CA PHE A 113 -12.39 12.57 7.97
C PHE A 113 -12.63 14.00 7.48
N SER A 114 -13.74 14.59 7.93
CA SER A 114 -13.94 16.03 7.85
C SER A 114 -12.88 16.72 8.72
N PRO A 115 -12.38 17.91 8.33
CA PRO A 115 -11.31 18.62 9.03
C PRO A 115 -11.65 18.94 10.48
#